data_AF-A0A9X6GD13-F1
#
_entry.id   AF-A0A9X6GD13-F1
#
_cell.length_a   1.000
_cell.length_b   1.000
_cell.length_c   1.000
_cell.angle_alpha   90.00
_cell.angle_beta   90.00
_cell.angle_gamma   90.00
#
_symmetry.space_group_name_H-M   'P 1'
#
loop_
_entity.id
_entity.type
_entity.pdbx_description
1 polymer ?
#
loop_
_entity_poly.entity_id
_entity_poly.type
_entity_poly.pdbx_seq_one_letter_code
_entity_poly.pdbx_strand_id
1 'polypeptide(L)'
;MNQLLFGGSKQLLQEIDRKMGILESILQHISGYVVAEIAYEIHQMLLEVTQLLLMLEQDHRMIVLVKGLSLQLLTIQEQYNQIMGVD
;
A
#
# COMPACT_ATOMS: atom_id res chain seq x y z
N MET A 1 -8.83 19.40 20.91
CA MET A 1 -7.75 19.09 19.93
C MET A 1 -7.79 17.64 19.39
N ASN A 2 -8.85 16.84 19.59
CA ASN A 2 -8.91 15.45 19.10
C ASN A 2 -9.62 15.24 17.74
N GLN A 3 -10.33 16.25 17.21
CA GLN A 3 -11.06 16.14 15.95
C GLN A 3 -10.17 16.32 14.71
N LEU A 4 -9.12 17.15 14.79
CA LEU A 4 -8.20 17.41 13.68
C LEU A 4 -7.33 16.19 13.32
N LEU A 5 -6.89 15.43 14.33
CA LEU A 5 -6.12 14.19 14.14
C LEU A 5 -6.97 13.08 13.49
N PHE A 6 -8.25 12.96 13.87
CA PHE A 6 -9.13 11.93 13.32
C PHE A 6 -9.49 12.18 11.86
N GLY A 7 -9.61 13.46 11.46
CA GLY A 7 -9.80 13.85 10.06
C GLY A 7 -8.61 13.41 9.19
N GLY A 8 -7.39 13.58 9.68
CA GLY A 8 -6.16 13.14 9.01
C GLY A 8 -6.09 11.61 8.86
N SER A 9 -6.28 10.85 9.94
CA SER A 9 -6.22 9.38 9.91
C SER A 9 -7.26 8.77 8.97
N LYS A 10 -8.47 9.33 8.91
CA LYS A 10 -9.52 8.84 7.98
C LYS A 10 -9.15 9.07 6.52
N GLN A 11 -8.58 10.22 6.19
CA GLN A 11 -8.12 10.53 4.83
C GLN A 11 -6.96 9.63 4.42
N LEU A 12 -5.99 9.41 5.32
CA LEU A 12 -4.88 8.49 5.10
C LEU A 12 -5.38 7.06 4.84
N LEU A 13 -6.34 6.59 5.64
CA LEU A 13 -6.93 5.26 5.46
C LEU A 13 -7.61 5.10 4.10
N GLN A 14 -8.38 6.11 3.66
CA GLN A 14 -9.04 6.08 2.35
C GLN A 14 -8.03 6.03 1.21
N GLU A 15 -6.92 6.76 1.32
CA GLU A 15 -5.89 6.76 0.27
C GLU A 15 -5.08 5.45 0.28
N ILE A 16 -4.80 4.87 1.45
CA ILE A 16 -4.18 3.54 1.57
C ILE A 16 -5.06 2.48 0.90
N ASP A 17 -6.35 2.42 1.28
CA ASP A 17 -7.31 1.46 0.73
C ASP A 17 -7.43 1.56 -0.79
N ARG A 18 -7.55 2.80 -1.30
CA ARG A 18 -7.58 3.07 -2.74
C ARG A 18 -6.32 2.59 -3.45
N LYS A 19 -5.13 2.90 -2.94
CA LYS A 19 -3.85 2.53 -3.58
C LYS A 19 -3.60 1.03 -3.53
N MET A 20 -3.90 0.38 -2.39
CA MET A 20 -3.80 -1.08 -2.27
C MET A 20 -4.76 -1.77 -3.26
N GLY A 21 -6.01 -1.30 -3.37
CA GLY A 21 -6.96 -1.84 -4.34
C GLY A 21 -6.50 -1.68 -5.80
N ILE A 22 -5.84 -0.56 -6.13
CA ILE A 22 -5.23 -0.37 -7.46
C ILE A 22 -4.08 -1.37 -7.68
N LEU A 23 -3.18 -1.53 -6.70
CA LEU A 23 -2.07 -2.47 -6.75
C LEU A 23 -2.56 -3.90 -6.95
N GLU A 24 -3.51 -4.36 -6.13
CA GLU A 24 -4.11 -5.68 -6.24
C GLU A 24 -4.78 -5.88 -7.60
N SER A 25 -5.50 -4.88 -8.10
CA SER A 25 -6.12 -4.93 -9.42
C SER A 25 -5.09 -5.07 -10.55
N ILE A 26 -4.01 -4.29 -10.51
CA ILE A 26 -2.93 -4.36 -11.50
C ILE A 26 -2.28 -5.75 -11.46
N LEU A 27 -1.91 -6.24 -10.27
CA LEU A 27 -1.25 -7.54 -10.11
C LEU A 27 -2.13 -8.70 -10.59
N GLN A 28 -3.45 -8.63 -10.37
CA GLN A 28 -4.39 -9.63 -10.88
C GLN A 28 -4.51 -9.65 -12.41
N HIS A 29 -4.29 -8.51 -13.08
CA HIS A 29 -4.41 -8.39 -14.54
C HIS A 29 -3.10 -8.52 -15.29
N ILE A 30 -1.96 -8.48 -14.59
CA ILE A 30 -0.67 -8.78 -15.19
C ILE A 30 -0.63 -10.26 -15.57
N SER A 31 -0.44 -10.53 -16.86
CA SER A 31 -0.13 -11.87 -17.36
C SER A 31 1.14 -11.82 -18.19
N GLY A 32 2.12 -12.63 -17.83
CA GLY A 32 3.42 -12.69 -18.52
C GLY A 32 4.39 -11.58 -18.10
N TYR A 33 4.83 -10.75 -19.06
CA TYR A 33 5.93 -9.79 -18.88
C TYR A 33 5.43 -8.41 -18.45
N VAL A 34 6.03 -7.85 -17.39
CA VAL A 34 5.79 -6.49 -16.93
C VAL A 34 6.74 -5.53 -17.65
N VAL A 35 6.19 -4.54 -18.35
CA VAL A 35 6.98 -3.48 -18.98
C VAL A 35 7.55 -2.56 -17.90
N ALA A 36 8.75 -2.01 -18.14
CA ALA A 36 9.47 -1.18 -17.16
C ALA A 36 8.65 -0.02 -16.58
N GLU A 37 7.77 0.59 -17.37
CA GLU A 37 6.87 1.66 -16.92
C GLU A 37 5.89 1.18 -15.85
N ILE A 38 5.25 0.03 -16.06
CA ILE A 38 4.31 -0.58 -15.09
C ILE A 38 5.06 -0.99 -13.82
N ALA A 39 6.26 -1.59 -13.98
CA ALA A 39 7.10 -1.96 -12.84
C ALA A 39 7.49 -0.74 -11.99
N TYR A 40 7.80 0.38 -12.63
CA TYR A 40 8.10 1.64 -11.97
C TYR A 40 6.88 2.21 -11.24
N GLU A 41 5.70 2.22 -11.87
CA GLU A 41 4.45 2.68 -11.25
C GLU A 41 4.08 1.86 -10.02
N ILE A 42 4.19 0.53 -10.09
CA ILE A 42 3.95 -0.37 -8.95
C ILE A 42 4.94 -0.06 -7.82
N HIS A 43 6.24 0.09 -8.11
CA HIS A 43 7.24 0.46 -7.11
C HIS A 43 6.93 1.79 -6.43
N GLN A 44 6.53 2.81 -7.21
CA GLN A 44 6.18 4.13 -6.65
C GLN A 44 4.96 4.02 -5.74
N MET A 45 3.90 3.33 -6.16
CA MET A 45 2.71 3.15 -5.32
C MET A 45 3.00 2.37 -4.05
N LEU A 46 3.83 1.31 -4.11
CA LEU A 46 4.25 0.56 -2.92
C LEU A 46 4.97 1.47 -1.92
N LEU A 47 5.90 2.32 -2.40
CA LEU A 47 6.61 3.29 -1.57
C LEU A 47 5.65 4.32 -0.94
N GLU A 48 4.72 4.86 -1.72
CA GLU A 48 3.72 5.80 -1.23
C GLU A 48 2.84 5.18 -0.15
N VAL A 49 2.38 3.95 -0.34
CA VAL A 49 1.57 3.25 0.67
C VAL A 49 2.37 3.00 1.95
N THR A 50 3.65 2.63 1.84
CA THR A 50 4.54 2.54 3.01
C THR A 50 4.61 3.87 3.77
N GLN A 51 4.78 5.00 3.06
CA GLN A 51 4.83 6.32 3.69
C GLN A 51 3.50 6.70 4.36
N LEU A 52 2.36 6.41 3.72
CA LEU A 52 1.04 6.65 4.31
C LEU A 52 0.81 5.81 5.56
N LEU A 53 1.25 4.55 5.57
CA LEU A 53 1.18 3.70 6.76
C LEU A 53 2.03 4.23 7.91
N LEU A 54 3.24 4.73 7.63
CA LEU A 54 4.11 5.37 8.63
C LEU A 54 3.48 6.64 9.22
N MET A 55 2.77 7.43 8.39
CA MET A 55 2.03 8.60 8.85
C MET A 55 0.83 8.19 9.71
N LEU A 56 0.11 7.13 9.31
CA LEU A 56 -1.03 6.61 10.05
C LEU A 56 -0.62 6.00 11.40
N GLU A 57 0.58 5.41 11.49
CA GLU A 57 1.13 4.85 12.73
C GLU A 57 1.37 5.90 13.82
N GLN A 58 1.54 7.18 13.43
CA GLN A 58 1.66 8.29 14.39
C GLN A 58 0.38 8.48 15.21
N ASP A 59 -0.78 8.02 14.72
CA ASP A 59 -1.99 7.91 15.51
C ASP A 59 -1.97 6.59 16.28
N HIS A 60 -1.64 6.66 17.58
CA HIS A 60 -1.54 5.48 18.45
C HIS A 60 -2.82 4.62 18.52
N ARG A 61 -3.99 5.15 18.14
CA ARG A 61 -5.24 4.39 18.05
C ARG A 61 -5.29 3.46 16.83
N MET A 62 -4.47 3.75 15.82
CA MET A 62 -4.43 3.04 14.54
C MET A 62 -3.37 1.94 14.49
N ILE A 63 -2.52 1.78 15.51
CA ILE A 63 -1.40 0.82 15.52
C ILE A 63 -1.84 -0.60 15.13
N VAL A 64 -2.95 -1.09 15.67
CA VAL A 64 -3.46 -2.45 15.36
C VAL A 64 -3.87 -2.54 13.89
N LEU A 65 -4.52 -1.51 13.36
CA LEU A 65 -4.95 -1.44 11.97
C LEU A 65 -3.76 -1.33 11.03
N VAL A 66 -2.79 -0.47 11.34
CA VAL A 66 -1.54 -0.33 10.58
C VAL A 66 -0.82 -1.66 10.49
N LYS A 67 -0.72 -2.44 11.57
CA LYS A 67 -0.11 -3.79 11.51
C LYS A 67 -0.82 -4.70 10.51
N GLY A 68 -2.15 -4.71 10.49
CA GLY A 68 -2.93 -5.49 9.53
C GLY A 68 -2.68 -5.04 8.08
N LEU A 69 -2.71 -3.73 7.85
CA LEU A 69 -2.46 -3.17 6.51
C LEU A 69 -1.02 -3.39 6.06
N SER A 70 -0.04 -3.31 6.95
CA SER A 70 1.36 -3.63 6.62
C SER A 70 1.54 -5.09 6.20
N LEU A 71 0.81 -6.02 6.81
CA LEU A 71 0.80 -7.42 6.37
C LEU A 71 0.16 -7.57 4.98
N GLN A 72 -0.92 -6.84 4.70
CA GLN A 72 -1.52 -6.83 3.36
C GLN A 72 -0.53 -6.26 2.32
N LEU A 73 0.15 -5.16 2.64
CA LEU A 73 1.16 -4.59 1.75
C LEU A 73 2.30 -5.58 1.47
N LEU A 74 2.74 -6.32 2.49
CA LEU A 74 3.75 -7.37 2.34
C LEU A 74 3.28 -8.46 1.37
N THR A 75 2.05 -8.94 1.50
CA THR A 75 1.47 -9.92 0.56
C THR A 75 1.45 -9.39 -0.88
N ILE A 76 1.10 -8.10 -1.07
CA ILE A 76 1.12 -7.45 -2.39
C ILE A 76 2.57 -7.39 -2.93
N GLN A 77 3.54 -7.05 -2.08
CA GLN A 77 4.96 -7.02 -2.46
C GLN A 77 5.48 -8.41 -2.85
N GLU A 78 5.12 -9.45 -2.10
CA GLU A 78 5.48 -10.83 -2.43
C GLU A 78 4.92 -11.27 -3.79
N GLN A 79 3.64 -10.97 -4.07
CA GLN A 79 3.04 -11.25 -5.37
C GLN A 79 3.76 -10.52 -6.51
N TYR A 80 4.09 -9.24 -6.30
CA TYR A 80 4.83 -8.46 -7.27
C TYR A 80 6.24 -9.03 -7.52
N ASN A 81 6.96 -9.40 -6.46
CA ASN A 81 8.30 -10.00 -6.55
C ASN A 81 8.28 -11.32 -7.34
N GLN A 82 7.26 -12.16 -7.11
CA GLN A 82 7.05 -13.40 -7.88
C GLN A 82 6.86 -13.12 -9.38
N ILE A 83 6.09 -12.08 -9.73
CA ILE A 83 5.89 -11.67 -11.12
C ILE A 83 7.20 -11.19 -11.75
N MET A 84 8.01 -10.44 -10.99
CA MET A 84 9.28 -9.90 -11.47
C MET A 84 10.41 -10.94 -11.48
N GLY A 85 10.22 -12.11 -10.86
CA GLY A 85 11.25 -13.13 -10.70
C GLY A 85 12.39 -12.71 -9.78
N VAL A 86 12.09 -11.90 -8.77
CA VAL A 86 13.05 -11.38 -7.78
C VAL A 86 12.74 -12.03 -6.43
N ASP A 87 13.32 -13.22 -6.20
CA ASP A 87 13.37 -13.90 -4.89
C ASP A 87 14.81 -14.01 -4.39
#